data_AF-A0A949YVV5-F1
#
_entry.id   AF-A0A949YVV5-F1
#
_cell.length_a   1.000
_cell.length_b   1.000
_cell.length_c   1.000
_cell.angle_alpha   90.00
_cell.angle_beta   90.00
_cell.angle_gamma   90.00
#
_symmetry.space_group_name_H-M   'P 1'
#
loop_
_entity.id
_entity.type
_entity.pdbx_description
1 polymer ?
#
loop_
_entity_poly.entity_id
_entity_poly.type
_entity_poly.pdbx_seq_one_letter_code
_entity_poly.pdbx_strand_id
1 'polypeptide(L)' 'MESTGVYWIPFFQILEASGFQVCLVNARHVKNVPGRKTDVSDCQWLQYLHSVGLLRASFRPEQAVCAVRSV' A
#
# COMPACT_ATOMS: atom_id res chain seq x y z
N MET A 1 5.84 -1.22 2.68
CA MET A 1 6.35 -1.74 1.40
C MET A 1 5.91 -0.78 0.31
N GLU A 2 6.87 -0.23 -0.44
CA GLU A 2 6.58 0.38 -1.74
C GLU A 2 6.66 -0.72 -2.82
N SER A 3 5.75 -0.71 -3.79
CA SER A 3 5.74 -1.68 -4.89
C SER A 3 5.41 -0.96 -6.18
N THR A 4 6.13 -1.33 -7.25
CA THR A 4 5.85 -0.84 -8.60
C THR A 4 5.02 -1.89 -9.34
N GLY A 5 3.95 -1.47 -10.02
CA GLY A 5 3.11 -2.38 -10.82
C GLY A 5 2.17 -3.24 -9.97
N VAL A 6 2.08 -4.53 -10.29
CA VAL A 6 1.08 -5.48 -9.73
C VAL A 6 1.63 -6.41 -8.65
N TYR A 7 2.92 -6.31 -8.31
CA TYR A 7 3.58 -7.24 -7.38
C TYR A 7 3.08 -7.16 -5.93
N TRP A 8 2.40 -6.08 -5.56
CA TRP A 8 1.76 -5.94 -4.26
C TRP A 8 0.53 -6.83 -4.08
N ILE A 9 -0.12 -7.28 -5.16
CA ILE A 9 -1.36 -8.06 -5.11
C ILE A 9 -1.21 -9.36 -4.30
N PRO A 10 -0.26 -10.26 -4.62
CA PRO A 10 -0.10 -11.51 -3.87
C PRO A 10 0.32 -11.25 -2.41
N PHE A 11 1.15 -10.24 -2.18
CA PHE A 11 1.61 -9.90 -0.83
C PHE A 11 0.46 -9.38 0.05
N PHE A 12 -0.40 -8.52 -0.51
CA PHE A 12 -1.61 -8.05 0.15
C PHE A 12 -2.52 -9.22 0.53
N GLN A 13 -2.75 -10.15 -0.40
CA GLN A 13 -3.63 -11.31 -0.16
C GLN A 13 -3.11 -12.23 0.94
N ILE A 14 -1.81 -12.49 0.99
CA ILE A 14 -1.20 -13.33 2.04
C ILE A 14 -1.33 -12.65 3.40
N LEU A 15 -1.08 -11.34 3.49
CA LEU A 15 -1.19 -10.59 4.73
C LEU A 15 -2.64 -10.49 5.22
N GLU A 16 -3.58 -10.24 4.32
CA GLU A 16 -5.02 -10.23 4.62
C GLU A 16 -5.49 -11.61 5.11
N ALA A 17 -5.11 -12.68 4.43
CA ALA A 17 -5.42 -14.06 4.84
C ALA A 17 -4.79 -14.43 6.20
N SER A 18 -3.68 -13.79 6.56
CA SER A 18 -3.02 -13.97 7.85
C SER A 18 -3.65 -13.11 8.97
N GLY A 19 -4.72 -12.37 8.68
CA GLY A 19 -5.46 -11.54 9.63
C GLY A 19 -4.84 -10.17 9.90
N PHE A 20 -3.89 -9.71 9.09
CA PHE A 20 -3.33 -8.36 9.22
C PHE A 20 -4.29 -7.30 8.64
N GLN A 21 -4.39 -6.17 9.33
CA GLN A 21 -5.05 -4.98 8.77
C GLN A 21 -4.10 -4.30 7.77
N VAL A 22 -4.26 -4.62 6.49
CA VAL A 22 -3.38 -4.09 5.43
C VAL A 22 -3.91 -2.76 4.90
N CYS A 23 -3.15 -1.69 5.07
CA CYS A 23 -3.46 -0.38 4.51
C CYS A 23 -2.87 -0.25 3.10
N LEU A 24 -3.70 -0.42 2.06
CA LEU A 24 -3.29 -0.18 0.67
C LEU A 24 -3.36 1.32 0.37
N VAL A 25 -2.24 1.96 0.03
CA VAL A 25 -2.21 3.41 -0.24
C VAL A 25 -1.79 3.68 -1.68
N ASN A 26 -2.45 4.64 -2.33
CA ASN A 26 -2.08 5.08 -3.67
C ASN A 26 -0.80 5.93 -3.60
N ALA A 27 0.24 5.50 -4.31
CA ALA A 27 1.52 6.21 -4.35
C ALA A 27 1.40 7.67 -4.84
N ARG A 28 0.38 8.02 -5.65
CA ARG A 28 0.13 9.40 -6.08
C ARG A 28 -0.22 10.33 -4.91
N HIS A 29 -0.79 9.82 -3.83
CA HIS A 29 -1.13 10.62 -2.66
C HIS A 29 0.07 10.82 -1.72
N VAL A 30 1.14 10.02 -1.89
CA VAL A 30 2.35 10.07 -1.06
C VAL A 30 3.55 10.66 -1.80
N LYS A 31 3.51 10.67 -3.14
CA LYS A 31 4.49 11.37 -3.98
C LYS A 31 4.26 12.87 -3.88
N ASN A 32 5.02 13.55 -3.03
CA ASN A 32 5.38 14.97 -3.17
C ASN A 32 6.36 15.44 -2.07
N VAL A 33 7.48 14.74 -1.86
CA VAL A 33 8.59 15.31 -1.08
C VAL A 33 9.76 15.61 -2.05
N PRO A 34 9.94 16.87 -2.47
CA PRO A 34 11.08 17.25 -3.31
C PRO A 34 12.37 17.17 -2.49
N GLY A 35 13.35 16.37 -2.96
CA GLY A 35 14.65 16.19 -2.33
C GLY A 35 15.22 14.78 -2.48
N ARG A 36 16.53 14.60 -2.26
CA ARG A 36 17.29 13.33 -2.34
C ARG A 36 16.55 12.19 -1.63
N LYS A 37 15.87 11.35 -2.40
CA LYS A 37 15.02 10.27 -1.90
C LYS A 37 15.75 8.95 -2.09
N THR A 38 16.13 8.32 -0.98
CA THR A 38 16.59 6.92 -0.95
C THR A 38 15.42 6.02 -0.54
N ASP A 39 15.41 4.76 -0.98
CA ASP A 39 14.36 3.78 -0.60
C ASP A 39 14.19 3.67 0.92
N VAL A 40 15.28 3.80 1.68
CA VAL A 40 15.27 3.80 3.15
C VAL A 40 14.51 5.00 3.71
N SER A 41 14.80 6.20 3.19
CA SER A 41 14.15 7.45 3.61
C SER A 41 12.66 7.44 3.25
N ASP A 42 12.29 6.91 2.08
CA ASP A 42 10.88 6.77 1.71
C ASP A 42 10.13 5.81 2.64
N CYS A 43 10.72 4.65 2.96
CA CYS A 43 10.10 3.70 3.87
C CYS A 43 9.87 4.30 5.27
N GLN A 44 10.83 5.07 5.80
CA GLN A 44 10.70 5.77 7.07
C GLN A 44 9.60 6.84 7.01
N TRP A 45 9.52 7.58 5.92
CA TRP A 45 8.48 8.58 5.70
C TRP A 45 7.09 7.94 5.65
N LEU A 46 6.93 6.85 4.90
CA LEU A 46 5.68 6.08 4.86
C LEU A 46 5.28 5.55 6.24
N GLN A 47 6.23 5.04 7.02
CA GLN A 47 5.98 4.58 8.39
C GLN A 47 5.48 5.72 9.28
N TYR A 48 6.12 6.89 9.20
CA TYR A 48 5.70 8.07 9.95
C TYR A 48 4.29 8.51 9.56
N LEU A 49 3.99 8.63 8.27
CA LEU A 49 2.65 8.99 7.81
C LEU A 49 1.58 8.00 8.28
N HIS A 50 1.92 6.69 8.33
CA HIS A 50 1.02 5.67 8.86
C HIS A 50 0.77 5.85 10.37
N SER A 51 1.81 6.14 11.16
CA SER A 51 1.68 6.27 12.62
C SER A 51 0.88 7.50 13.03
N VAL A 52 0.94 8.59 12.26
CA VAL A 52 0.15 9.80 12.49
C VAL A 52 -1.21 9.80 11.77
N GLY A 53 -1.60 8.69 11.13
CA GLY A 53 -2.91 8.54 10.48
C GLY A 53 -3.11 9.41 9.23
N LEU A 54 -2.04 9.90 8.62
CA LEU A 54 -2.10 10.75 7.42
C LEU A 54 -2.20 9.93 6.12
N LEU A 55 -2.10 8.60 6.19
CA LEU A 55 -2.30 7.72 5.04
C LEU A 55 -3.77 7.41 4.81
N ARG A 56 -4.26 7.72 3.61
CA ARG A 56 -5.60 7.36 3.17
C ARG A 56 -5.59 6.00 2.48
N ALA A 57 -6.26 5.03 3.10
CA ALA A 57 -6.48 3.73 2.49
C ALA A 57 -7.26 3.87 1.17
N SER A 58 -6.83 3.11 0.17
CA SER A 58 -7.49 2.97 -1.11
C SER A 58 -8.59 1.94 -0.97
N PHE A 59 -9.73 2.20 -1.61
CA PHE A 59 -10.81 1.22 -1.66
C PHE A 59 -10.39 0.01 -2.50
N ARG A 60 -10.45 -1.17 -1.91
CA ARG A 60 -10.31 -2.45 -2.60
C ARG A 60 -11.56 -3.28 -2.25
N PRO A 61 -12.26 -3.86 -3.23
CA PRO A 61 -13.33 -4.81 -2.99
C PRO A 61 -12.83 -6.04 -2.23
N GLU A 62 -13.71 -6.74 -1.52
CA GLU A 62 -13.37 -8.01 -0.91
C GLU A 62 -12.83 -9.00 -1.94
N GLN A 63 -11.99 -9.92 -1.46
CA GLN A 63 -11.30 -10.90 -2.29
C GLN A 63 -12.26 -11.69 -3.21
N ALA A 64 -13.47 -12.01 -2.74
CA ALA A 64 -14.50 -12.67 -3.55
C ALA A 64 -14.92 -11.84 -4.77
N VAL A 65 -15.06 -10.52 -4.62
CA VAL A 65 -15.39 -9.60 -5.71
C VAL A 65 -14.19 -9.38 -6.64
N CYS A 66 -12.97 -9.37 -6.09
CA CYS A 66 -11.74 -9.33 -6.90
C CYS A 66 -11.61 -10.55 -7.82
N ALA A 67 -11.92 -11.76 -7.33
CA ALA A 67 -11.81 -13.00 -8.09
C ALA A 67 -12.70 -13.02 -9.35
N VAL A 68 -13.88 -12.41 -9.29
CA VAL A 68 -14.81 -12.31 -10.44
C VAL A 68 -14.30 -11.34 -11.52
N ARG A 69 -13.44 -10.38 -11.14
CA ARG A 69 -12.90 -9.34 -12.04
C ARG A 69 -11.59 -9.73 -12.72
N SER A 70 -10.93 -10.77 -12.23
CA SER A 70 -9.78 -11.39 -12.87
C SER A 70 -10.26 -12.40 -13.90
N VAL A 71 -10.41 -11.96 -15.16
CA VAL A 71 -10.71 -12.78 -16.34
C VAL A 71 -9.47 -12.88 -17.21
#